data_AF-A0A1Z5IWA2-F1
#
_entry.id   AF-A0A1Z5IWA2-F1
#
_cell.length_a   1.000
_cell.length_b   1.000
_cell.length_c   1.000
_cell.angle_alpha   90.00
_cell.angle_beta   90.00
_cell.angle_gamma   90.00
#
_symmetry.space_group_name_H-M   'P 1'
#
loop_
_entity.id
_entity.type
_entity.pdbx_description
1 polymer ?
#
loop_
_entity_poly.entity_id
_entity_poly.type
_entity_poly.pdbx_seq_one_letter_code
_entity_poly.pdbx_strand_id
1 'polypeptide(L)'
;MKRKLMYVVIGVVIVMAVGDGVLHHYFGRTDQTGESVITAKIQQGVAPNEVFQRYRYPYQLKITNNNAEIYSAPAGTRSAGTYGTVKSLRLNPQITGIKRADLNHRRGEGYVQFKQRGHTFWIYSHDVAFRHLSRLRGHNPRVETAIAAGTALVGRSKYKLGSGRTAQTYAAKRFDCSSFVWYCYEHAGIKLGPLDSVTTYTLVTQGQAEPISKLHRGDLILFSNRRQGANNHIGIYLGNQLFLHDIGTDDTGGVGISSLRETDWHQTVNPTARRIVIH
;
A
#
# COMPACT_ATOMS: atom_id res chain seq x y z
N MET A 1 -42.11 30.07 38.84
CA MET A 1 -42.33 28.73 39.42
C MET A 1 -42.65 27.80 38.26
N LYS A 2 -41.93 26.73 37.90
CA LYS A 2 -41.20 25.70 38.66
C LYS A 2 -39.78 25.49 38.07
N ARG A 3 -38.82 25.30 38.96
CA ARG A 3 -37.44 24.85 38.71
C ARG A 3 -37.36 23.32 38.69
N LYS A 4 -36.25 22.81 38.13
CA LYS A 4 -35.53 21.51 38.33
C LYS A 4 -35.34 20.81 36.96
N LEU A 5 -34.18 20.28 36.58
CA LEU A 5 -32.98 19.95 37.33
C LEU A 5 -31.75 19.96 36.40
N MET A 6 -30.64 20.38 36.98
CA MET A 6 -29.29 20.48 36.44
C MET A 6 -28.58 19.13 36.56
N TYR A 7 -27.81 18.74 35.54
CA TYR A 7 -26.67 17.82 35.73
C TYR A 7 -25.42 18.42 35.08
N VAL A 8 -24.54 18.88 35.98
CA VAL A 8 -23.11 19.13 35.78
C VAL A 8 -22.40 17.91 36.35
N VAL A 9 -21.55 17.24 35.57
CA VAL A 9 -20.41 16.43 36.06
C VAL A 9 -19.35 16.47 34.96
N ILE A 10 -18.40 17.41 35.05
CA ILE A 10 -17.01 17.22 35.52
C ILE A 10 -16.14 16.49 34.48
N GLY A 11 -15.24 17.27 33.88
CA GLY A 11 -14.17 16.74 33.06
C GLY A 11 -13.11 16.02 33.90
N VAL A 12 -12.39 15.12 33.26
CA VAL A 12 -11.10 14.63 33.75
C VAL A 12 -10.15 14.56 32.57
N VAL A 13 -9.22 15.51 32.55
CA VAL A 13 -7.93 15.41 31.87
C VAL A 13 -7.08 14.47 32.71
N ILE A 14 -6.62 13.35 32.15
CA ILE A 14 -5.46 12.63 32.67
C ILE A 14 -4.46 12.49 31.54
N VAL A 15 -3.45 13.36 31.59
CA VAL A 15 -2.11 13.07 31.08
C VAL A 15 -1.41 12.30 32.19
N MET A 16 -0.92 11.09 31.91
CA MET A 16 0.22 10.49 32.60
C MET A 16 0.94 9.57 31.60
N ALA A 17 2.22 9.90 31.38
CA ALA A 17 3.19 9.06 30.70
C ALA A 17 3.81 8.05 31.69
N VAL A 18 4.69 7.19 31.15
CA VAL A 18 5.43 6.07 31.78
C VAL A 18 4.59 4.78 31.74
N GLY A 19 5.02 3.64 31.20
CA GLY A 19 6.33 3.12 30.81
C GLY A 19 6.24 1.60 31.05
N ASP A 20 6.62 0.81 30.04
CA ASP A 20 6.87 -0.64 30.02
C ASP A 20 5.76 -1.64 30.44
N GLY A 21 5.60 -2.68 29.62
CA GLY A 21 4.93 -3.90 30.06
C GLY A 21 4.11 -4.62 28.97
N VAL A 22 4.78 -5.50 28.25
CA VAL A 22 4.24 -6.56 27.39
C VAL A 22 2.94 -7.18 27.93
N LEU A 23 1.85 -7.14 27.14
CA LEU A 23 0.88 -8.24 27.12
C LEU A 23 0.16 -8.33 25.77
N HIS A 24 0.53 -9.37 25.01
CA HIS A 24 -0.11 -9.80 23.78
C HIS A 24 -1.44 -10.50 24.11
N HIS A 25 -2.57 -10.00 23.62
CA HIS A 25 -3.80 -10.81 23.49
C HIS A 25 -4.32 -10.74 22.06
N TYR A 26 -4.17 -11.86 21.36
CA TYR A 26 -4.72 -12.14 20.04
C TYR A 26 -6.21 -12.50 20.19
N PHE A 27 -7.10 -11.80 19.48
CA PHE A 27 -8.45 -12.29 19.21
C PHE A 27 -8.48 -12.94 17.83
N GLY A 28 -8.68 -14.26 17.79
CA GLY A 28 -9.01 -15.01 16.58
C GLY A 28 -10.48 -14.78 16.19
N ARG A 29 -10.76 -14.78 14.88
CA ARG A 29 -12.11 -14.72 14.31
C ARG A 29 -12.40 -16.07 13.66
N THR A 30 -13.46 -16.75 14.10
CA THR A 30 -13.98 -17.99 13.52
C THR A 30 -14.87 -17.71 12.31
N ASP A 31 -14.87 -18.61 11.33
CA ASP A 31 -15.91 -18.68 10.29
C ASP A 31 -16.95 -19.77 10.63
N GLN A 32 -17.99 -19.88 9.79
CA GLN A 32 -19.18 -20.69 10.03
C GLN A 32 -19.00 -22.21 9.84
N THR A 33 -17.78 -22.75 9.75
CA THR A 33 -17.53 -24.20 9.78
C THR A 33 -16.72 -24.67 10.98
N GLY A 34 -16.36 -23.78 11.92
CA GLY A 34 -15.69 -24.18 13.16
C GLY A 34 -14.23 -24.60 13.01
N GLU A 35 -13.63 -24.48 11.82
CA GLU A 35 -12.19 -24.63 11.65
C GLU A 35 -11.49 -23.29 11.89
N SER A 36 -10.60 -23.28 12.89
CA SER A 36 -9.72 -22.15 13.13
C SER A 36 -8.73 -22.01 11.98
N VAL A 37 -8.96 -21.07 11.06
CA VAL A 37 -7.90 -20.60 10.16
C VAL A 37 -6.95 -19.75 10.99
N ILE A 38 -5.98 -20.42 11.64
CA ILE A 38 -4.83 -19.77 12.25
C ILE A 38 -4.05 -19.11 11.11
N THR A 39 -4.34 -17.85 10.81
CA THR A 39 -3.47 -17.02 9.95
C THR A 39 -2.27 -16.59 10.80
N ALA A 40 -1.41 -17.56 11.12
CA ALA A 40 -0.18 -17.31 11.88
C ALA A 40 0.64 -16.27 11.12
N LYS A 41 0.95 -15.11 11.74
CA LYS A 41 1.92 -14.15 11.18
C LYS A 41 3.20 -14.90 10.81
N ILE A 42 3.88 -14.49 9.74
CA ILE A 42 5.19 -15.06 9.42
C ILE A 42 6.09 -14.94 10.66
N GLN A 43 6.59 -16.09 11.12
CA GLN A 43 7.62 -16.13 12.14
C GLN A 43 8.91 -15.70 11.47
N GLN A 44 9.22 -14.40 11.52
CA GLN A 44 10.52 -13.89 11.09
C GLN A 44 11.60 -14.68 11.85
N GLY A 45 12.44 -15.42 11.11
CA GLY A 45 13.52 -16.20 11.68
C GLY A 45 13.23 -17.67 12.03
N VAL A 46 12.01 -18.19 11.83
CA VAL A 46 11.70 -19.61 12.04
C VAL A 46 11.12 -20.22 10.76
N ALA A 47 11.68 -21.34 10.31
CA ALA A 47 11.13 -22.12 9.20
C ALA A 47 9.72 -22.62 9.57
N PRO A 48 8.70 -22.43 8.70
CA PRO A 48 8.70 -23.02 7.36
C PRO A 48 8.13 -22.11 6.24
N ASN A 49 8.62 -20.87 6.09
CA ASN A 49 8.14 -20.01 5.01
C ASN A 49 8.58 -20.51 3.63
N GLU A 50 7.68 -20.44 2.66
CA GLU A 50 7.91 -20.80 1.26
C GLU A 50 7.77 -19.57 0.37
N VAL A 51 8.65 -19.47 -0.62
CA VAL A 51 8.53 -18.42 -1.65
C VAL A 51 7.42 -18.81 -2.61
N PHE A 52 6.32 -18.07 -2.54
CA PHE A 52 5.14 -18.28 -3.37
C PHE A 52 5.31 -17.70 -4.77
N GLN A 53 5.82 -16.46 -4.88
CA GLN A 53 5.94 -15.78 -6.17
C GLN A 53 7.23 -14.96 -6.22
N ARG A 54 7.86 -14.92 -7.40
CA ARG A 54 9.04 -14.10 -7.67
C ARG A 54 8.83 -13.27 -8.93
N TYR A 55 9.26 -12.02 -8.89
CA TYR A 55 9.23 -11.13 -10.04
C TYR A 55 10.42 -10.18 -10.03
N ARG A 56 10.75 -9.66 -11.22
CA ARG A 56 11.77 -8.63 -11.40
C ARG A 56 11.28 -7.34 -10.74
N TYR A 57 12.09 -6.75 -9.87
CA TYR A 57 11.71 -5.58 -9.06
C TYR A 57 12.80 -4.50 -9.11
N PRO A 58 13.13 -3.95 -10.30
CA PRO A 58 14.31 -3.12 -10.52
C PRO A 58 14.08 -1.66 -10.09
N TYR A 59 13.43 -1.44 -8.95
CA TYR A 59 13.07 -0.11 -8.48
C TYR A 59 14.19 0.50 -7.67
N GLN A 60 14.39 1.80 -7.82
CA GLN A 60 15.23 2.55 -6.90
C GLN A 60 14.45 2.68 -5.59
N LEU A 61 14.98 2.19 -4.48
CA LEU A 61 14.31 2.13 -3.18
C LEU A 61 15.19 2.71 -2.07
N LYS A 62 14.56 3.29 -1.06
CA LYS A 62 15.17 3.84 0.14
C LYS A 62 14.77 2.94 1.29
N ILE A 63 15.74 2.38 1.98
CA ILE A 63 15.52 1.71 3.26
C ILE A 63 15.02 2.77 4.25
N THR A 64 13.87 2.51 4.87
CA THR A 64 13.15 3.41 5.78
C THR A 64 13.41 3.11 7.25
N ASN A 65 13.86 1.90 7.56
CA ASN A 65 14.14 1.45 8.92
C ASN A 65 15.60 1.01 9.06
N ASN A 66 16.40 1.77 9.82
CA ASN A 66 17.81 1.45 10.05
C ASN A 66 18.02 0.21 10.94
N ASN A 67 16.99 -0.24 11.66
CA ASN A 67 17.05 -1.44 12.48
C ASN A 67 16.47 -2.67 11.76
N ALA A 68 16.06 -2.53 10.49
CA ALA A 68 15.59 -3.65 9.70
C ALA A 68 16.65 -4.75 9.59
N GLU A 69 16.24 -5.99 9.81
CA GLU A 69 17.10 -7.15 9.63
C GLU A 69 17.37 -7.42 8.15
N ILE A 70 18.58 -7.91 7.88
CA ILE A 70 19.09 -8.20 6.55
C ILE A 70 19.40 -9.69 6.47
N TYR A 71 18.89 -10.33 5.42
CA TYR A 71 18.90 -11.79 5.30
C TYR A 71 19.61 -12.28 4.04
N SER A 72 20.11 -13.52 4.08
CA SER A 72 20.68 -14.25 2.94
C SER A 72 19.62 -14.77 1.96
N ALA A 73 18.42 -15.02 2.46
CA ALA A 73 17.21 -15.40 1.73
C ALA A 73 16.00 -14.82 2.47
N PRO A 74 14.80 -14.75 1.87
CA PRO A 74 13.60 -14.29 2.57
C PRO A 74 13.44 -15.00 3.92
N ALA A 75 13.19 -14.24 5.00
CA ALA A 75 13.30 -14.77 6.36
C ALA A 75 12.36 -15.97 6.60
N GLY A 76 12.81 -16.94 7.39
CA GLY A 76 12.08 -18.17 7.67
C GLY A 76 11.97 -19.14 6.49
N THR A 77 12.66 -18.91 5.37
CA THR A 77 12.88 -19.98 4.38
C THR A 77 14.01 -20.91 4.85
N ARG A 78 14.07 -22.16 4.36
CA ARG A 78 15.07 -23.16 4.82
C ARG A 78 16.53 -22.71 4.73
N SER A 79 16.86 -21.81 3.80
CA SER A 79 18.22 -21.27 3.60
C SER A 79 18.42 -19.87 4.17
N ALA A 80 17.42 -19.32 4.89
CA ALA A 80 17.51 -17.98 5.45
C ALA A 80 18.40 -17.96 6.69
N GLY A 81 19.43 -17.10 6.62
CA GLY A 81 20.19 -16.64 7.77
C GLY A 81 20.13 -15.11 7.85
N THR A 82 20.37 -14.58 9.04
CA THR A 82 20.49 -13.14 9.30
C THR A 82 21.95 -12.72 9.24
N TYR A 83 22.24 -11.64 8.51
CA TYR A 83 23.56 -10.99 8.50
C TYR A 83 23.70 -9.93 9.61
N GLY A 84 22.57 -9.41 10.11
CA GLY A 84 22.50 -8.32 11.08
C GLY A 84 21.43 -7.31 10.66
N THR A 85 21.58 -6.06 11.08
CA THR A 85 20.68 -4.97 10.70
C THR A 85 21.32 -4.05 9.67
N VAL A 86 20.49 -3.23 9.01
CA VAL A 86 20.96 -2.14 8.12
C VAL A 86 22.02 -1.29 8.80
N LYS A 87 21.80 -0.93 10.07
CA LYS A 87 22.74 -0.16 10.90
C LYS A 87 24.03 -0.91 11.19
N SER A 88 23.98 -2.17 11.63
CA SER A 88 25.18 -2.93 12.00
C SER A 88 26.09 -3.19 10.79
N LEU A 89 25.47 -3.42 9.63
CA LEU A 89 26.16 -3.64 8.35
C LEU A 89 26.60 -2.34 7.66
N ARG A 90 26.19 -1.18 8.20
CA ARG A 90 26.44 0.15 7.62
C ARG A 90 26.04 0.21 6.14
N LEU A 91 24.88 -0.35 5.79
CA LEU A 91 24.42 -0.39 4.40
C LEU A 91 24.02 1.00 3.94
N ASN A 92 24.20 1.28 2.65
CA ASN A 92 23.68 2.53 2.09
C ASN A 92 22.15 2.36 1.93
N PRO A 93 21.33 3.21 2.58
CA PRO A 93 19.87 3.08 2.51
C PRO A 93 19.32 3.29 1.10
N GLN A 94 20.10 3.89 0.20
CA GLN A 94 19.75 4.09 -1.20
C GLN A 94 20.11 2.83 -2.01
N ILE A 95 19.13 1.95 -2.22
CA ILE A 95 19.29 0.67 -2.93
C ILE A 95 18.58 0.69 -4.30
N THR A 96 18.89 -0.31 -5.11
CA THR A 96 18.09 -0.69 -6.27
C THR A 96 17.66 -2.13 -6.06
N GLY A 97 16.34 -2.36 -6.02
CA GLY A 97 15.78 -3.69 -5.97
C GLY A 97 16.19 -4.48 -7.22
N ILE A 98 16.18 -5.80 -7.10
CA ILE A 98 16.52 -6.72 -8.19
C ILE A 98 15.33 -7.65 -8.42
N LYS A 99 14.89 -8.30 -7.34
CA LYS A 99 13.75 -9.21 -7.31
C LYS A 99 12.93 -8.95 -6.06
N ARG A 100 11.65 -9.29 -6.12
CA ARG A 100 10.82 -9.46 -4.93
C ARG A 100 10.36 -10.91 -4.83
N ALA A 101 10.28 -11.40 -3.59
CA ALA A 101 9.81 -12.73 -3.26
C ALA A 101 8.71 -12.62 -2.21
N ASP A 102 7.48 -12.96 -2.58
CA ASP A 102 6.34 -13.00 -1.67
C ASP A 102 6.23 -14.38 -1.03
N LEU A 103 5.84 -14.44 0.25
CA LEU A 103 5.90 -15.66 1.06
C LEU A 103 4.52 -16.21 1.38
N ASN A 104 4.35 -17.53 1.42
CA ASN A 104 3.16 -18.23 1.94
C ASN A 104 1.80 -17.73 1.39
N HIS A 105 1.74 -17.41 0.09
CA HIS A 105 0.57 -16.78 -0.55
C HIS A 105 0.19 -15.38 0.01
N ARG A 106 1.10 -14.74 0.74
CA ARG A 106 0.95 -13.41 1.33
C ARG A 106 1.86 -12.41 0.64
N ARG A 107 1.27 -11.68 -0.30
CA ARG A 107 1.91 -10.56 -1.01
C ARG A 107 2.34 -9.43 -0.07
N GLY A 108 1.67 -9.34 1.10
CA GLY A 108 1.95 -8.49 2.25
C GLY A 108 3.32 -8.67 2.90
N GLU A 109 3.89 -9.86 2.81
CA GLU A 109 4.99 -10.30 3.70
C GLU A 109 6.24 -10.68 2.88
N GLY A 110 6.42 -10.01 1.74
CA GLY A 110 7.50 -10.27 0.80
C GLY A 110 8.82 -9.60 1.16
N TYR A 111 9.89 -10.05 0.50
CA TYR A 111 11.25 -9.54 0.66
C TYR A 111 11.78 -9.00 -0.67
N VAL A 112 12.50 -7.90 -0.61
CA VAL A 112 13.17 -7.30 -1.75
C VAL A 112 14.64 -7.68 -1.74
N GLN A 113 15.10 -8.25 -2.84
CA GLN A 113 16.49 -8.54 -3.10
C GLN A 113 17.21 -7.28 -3.60
N PHE A 114 18.40 -7.01 -3.08
CA PHE A 114 19.30 -5.96 -3.60
C PHE A 114 20.76 -6.40 -3.46
N LYS A 115 21.66 -5.68 -4.15
CA LYS A 115 23.11 -5.95 -4.09
C LYS A 115 23.86 -4.73 -3.57
N GLN A 116 24.74 -4.92 -2.60
CA GLN A 116 25.70 -3.91 -2.13
C GLN A 116 27.00 -4.57 -1.73
N ARG A 117 28.12 -3.90 -2.02
CA ARG A 117 29.48 -4.37 -1.65
C ARG A 117 29.75 -5.82 -2.07
N GLY A 118 29.30 -6.21 -3.26
CA GLY A 118 29.48 -7.59 -3.77
C GLY A 118 28.49 -8.63 -3.22
N HIS A 119 27.80 -8.34 -2.12
CA HIS A 119 26.84 -9.25 -1.49
C HIS A 119 25.40 -9.01 -1.96
N THR A 120 24.65 -10.10 -2.05
CA THR A 120 23.21 -10.08 -2.32
C THR A 120 22.47 -10.23 -1.01
N PHE A 121 21.55 -9.31 -0.75
CA PHE A 121 20.78 -9.22 0.49
C PHE A 121 19.29 -9.29 0.20
N TRP A 122 18.53 -9.72 1.19
CA TRP A 122 17.09 -9.59 1.24
C TRP A 122 16.70 -8.73 2.44
N ILE A 123 15.82 -7.76 2.20
CA ILE A 123 15.22 -6.93 3.23
C ILE A 123 13.71 -7.07 3.14
N TYR A 124 13.04 -6.99 4.29
CA TYR A 124 11.59 -7.01 4.33
C TYR A 124 11.00 -5.83 3.55
N SER A 125 9.97 -6.08 2.73
CA SER A 125 9.40 -5.05 1.84
C SER A 125 8.85 -3.83 2.59
N HIS A 126 8.40 -3.97 3.84
CA HIS A 126 7.91 -2.84 4.64
C HIS A 126 9.01 -1.89 5.09
N ASP A 127 10.26 -2.33 5.07
CA ASP A 127 11.42 -1.53 5.48
C ASP A 127 12.05 -0.77 4.31
N VAL A 128 11.39 -0.74 3.14
CA VAL A 128 11.82 0.02 1.97
C VAL A 128 10.69 0.86 1.39
N ALA A 129 11.04 1.98 0.75
CA ALA A 129 10.12 2.86 0.04
C ALA A 129 10.68 3.26 -1.32
N PHE A 130 9.84 3.57 -2.30
CA PHE A 130 10.30 4.00 -3.62
C PHE A 130 11.09 5.31 -3.56
N ARG A 131 12.26 5.32 -4.20
CA ARG A 131 13.05 6.53 -4.43
C ARG A 131 12.62 7.21 -5.70
N HIS A 132 12.92 8.50 -5.78
CA HIS A 132 12.80 9.29 -6.99
C HIS A 132 11.37 9.45 -7.52
N LEU A 133 10.36 9.07 -6.74
CA LEU A 133 8.99 9.55 -6.98
C LEU A 133 8.94 11.08 -7.09
N SER A 134 9.79 11.78 -6.34
CA SER A 134 9.97 13.24 -6.43
C SER A 134 10.61 13.71 -7.75
N ARG A 135 11.41 12.87 -8.43
CA ARG A 135 11.95 13.18 -9.77
C ARG A 135 10.93 12.97 -10.88
N LEU A 136 9.89 12.17 -10.62
CA LEU A 136 8.75 12.00 -11.52
C LEU A 136 7.76 13.16 -11.40
N ARG A 137 7.95 14.06 -10.43
CA ARG A 137 7.07 15.21 -10.18
C ARG A 137 6.92 16.04 -11.46
N GLY A 138 5.69 16.17 -11.93
CA GLY A 138 5.34 17.04 -13.04
C GLY A 138 5.09 18.47 -12.59
N HIS A 139 4.75 19.32 -13.57
CA HIS A 139 4.47 20.74 -13.34
C HIS A 139 3.01 21.02 -12.96
N ASN A 140 2.11 20.03 -13.06
CA ASN A 140 0.70 20.23 -12.75
C ASN A 140 0.45 20.16 -11.23
N PRO A 141 0.15 21.28 -10.55
CA PRO A 141 0.04 21.30 -9.10
C PRO A 141 -1.10 20.44 -8.57
N ARG A 142 -2.22 20.30 -9.32
CA ARG A 142 -3.36 19.48 -8.88
C ARG A 142 -3.01 17.99 -8.91
N VAL A 143 -2.34 17.54 -9.97
CA VAL A 143 -1.82 16.16 -10.05
C VAL A 143 -0.88 15.87 -8.90
N GLU A 144 0.06 16.76 -8.62
CA GLU A 144 1.02 16.56 -7.53
C GLU A 144 0.38 16.57 -6.14
N THR A 145 -0.61 17.43 -5.91
CA THR A 145 -1.39 17.43 -4.66
C THR A 145 -2.13 16.11 -4.47
N ALA A 146 -2.77 15.59 -5.53
CA ALA A 146 -3.49 14.32 -5.46
C ALA A 146 -2.54 13.15 -5.12
N ILE A 147 -1.40 13.07 -5.82
CA ILE A 147 -0.40 12.02 -5.57
C ILE A 147 0.24 12.17 -4.19
N ALA A 148 0.50 13.38 -3.72
CA ALA A 148 1.04 13.61 -2.38
C ALA A 148 0.08 13.13 -1.29
N ALA A 149 -1.22 13.40 -1.43
CA ALA A 149 -2.25 12.94 -0.50
C ALA A 149 -2.29 11.41 -0.39
N GLY A 150 -2.21 10.70 -1.52
CA GLY A 150 -2.18 9.24 -1.51
C GLY A 150 -0.85 8.67 -1.04
N THR A 151 0.28 9.25 -1.46
CA THR A 151 1.62 8.78 -1.07
C THR A 151 1.83 8.87 0.45
N ALA A 152 1.24 9.87 1.10
CA ALA A 152 1.29 10.01 2.56
C ALA A 152 0.64 8.83 3.32
N LEU A 153 -0.20 8.04 2.65
CA LEU A 153 -0.89 6.87 3.20
C LEU A 153 -0.21 5.54 2.89
N VAL A 154 0.87 5.54 2.09
CA VAL A 154 1.60 4.31 1.75
C VAL A 154 2.07 3.62 3.02
N GLY A 155 1.68 2.35 3.19
CA GLY A 155 1.98 1.56 4.39
C GLY A 155 1.21 1.95 5.66
N ARG A 156 0.33 2.96 5.59
CA ARG A 156 -0.42 3.50 6.73
C ARG A 156 -1.93 3.30 6.63
N SER A 157 -2.47 3.18 5.41
CA SER A 157 -3.87 2.75 5.17
C SER A 157 -3.97 1.22 5.28
N LYS A 158 -5.15 0.74 5.70
CA LYS A 158 -5.52 -0.68 5.58
C LYS A 158 -6.73 -0.80 4.68
N TYR A 159 -6.58 -1.59 3.62
CA TYR A 159 -7.62 -1.80 2.63
C TYR A 159 -8.87 -2.40 3.27
N LYS A 160 -10.04 -1.92 2.84
CA LYS A 160 -11.32 -2.55 3.12
C LYS A 160 -12.27 -2.30 1.95
N LEU A 161 -12.65 -3.37 1.25
CA LEU A 161 -13.61 -3.31 0.15
C LEU A 161 -14.89 -2.57 0.58
N GLY A 162 -15.34 -1.60 -0.23
CA GLY A 162 -16.53 -0.79 0.05
C GLY A 162 -16.33 0.34 1.09
N SER A 163 -15.17 0.43 1.74
CA SER A 163 -14.87 1.46 2.74
C SER A 163 -14.55 2.82 2.10
N GLY A 164 -14.36 3.85 2.92
CA GLY A 164 -13.89 5.17 2.49
C GLY A 164 -15.01 6.13 2.10
N ARG A 165 -16.27 5.70 2.19
CA ARG A 165 -17.46 6.44 1.74
C ARG A 165 -18.30 7.04 2.86
N THR A 166 -17.86 6.88 4.10
CA THR A 166 -18.51 7.46 5.29
C THR A 166 -17.52 8.36 6.01
N ALA A 167 -18.00 9.36 6.75
CA ALA A 167 -17.14 10.25 7.53
C ALA A 167 -16.18 9.47 8.46
N GLN A 168 -16.66 8.39 9.10
CA GLN A 168 -15.86 7.54 9.97
C GLN A 168 -14.73 6.81 9.21
N THR A 169 -15.05 6.17 8.08
CA THR A 169 -14.05 5.39 7.32
C THR A 169 -13.05 6.28 6.60
N TYR A 170 -13.51 7.44 6.12
CA TYR A 170 -12.68 8.48 5.52
C TYR A 170 -11.69 9.08 6.54
N ALA A 171 -12.17 9.45 7.73
CA ALA A 171 -11.32 9.97 8.81
C ALA A 171 -10.29 8.94 9.28
N ALA A 172 -10.68 7.66 9.34
CA ALA A 172 -9.79 6.55 9.67
C ALA A 172 -8.79 6.18 8.56
N LYS A 173 -8.82 6.84 7.40
CA LYS A 173 -8.00 6.52 6.22
C LYS A 173 -8.12 5.05 5.79
N ARG A 174 -9.35 4.52 5.79
CA ARG A 174 -9.65 3.14 5.38
C ARG A 174 -10.45 3.17 4.09
N PHE A 175 -9.82 2.83 2.98
CA PHE A 175 -10.41 2.94 1.65
C PHE A 175 -10.50 1.57 0.97
N ASP A 176 -11.26 1.54 -0.12
CA ASP A 176 -11.01 0.65 -1.24
C ASP A 176 -10.34 1.41 -2.39
N CYS A 177 -10.09 0.74 -3.51
CA CYS A 177 -9.34 1.32 -4.62
C CYS A 177 -9.97 2.62 -5.18
N SER A 178 -11.29 2.65 -5.35
CA SER A 178 -11.99 3.77 -5.98
C SER A 178 -12.24 4.94 -5.02
N SER A 179 -12.59 4.66 -3.76
CA SER A 179 -12.68 5.70 -2.72
C SER A 179 -11.31 6.29 -2.36
N PHE A 180 -10.22 5.52 -2.51
CA PHE A 180 -8.85 6.03 -2.39
C PHE A 180 -8.48 6.99 -3.52
N VAL A 181 -8.80 6.64 -4.77
CA VAL A 181 -8.60 7.55 -5.91
C VAL A 181 -9.42 8.83 -5.73
N TRP A 182 -10.67 8.70 -5.32
CA TRP A 182 -11.53 9.84 -4.97
C TRP A 182 -10.88 10.71 -3.90
N TYR A 183 -10.40 10.11 -2.80
CA TYR A 183 -9.71 10.80 -1.71
C TYR A 183 -8.54 11.63 -2.22
N CYS A 184 -7.69 11.04 -3.07
CA CYS A 184 -6.53 11.73 -3.63
C CYS A 184 -6.95 12.97 -4.44
N TYR A 185 -7.91 12.79 -5.35
CA TYR A 185 -8.34 13.87 -6.23
C TYR A 185 -9.15 14.96 -5.52
N GLU A 186 -9.94 14.61 -4.50
CA GLU A 186 -10.63 15.59 -3.64
C GLU A 186 -9.63 16.49 -2.92
N HIS A 187 -8.51 15.94 -2.43
CA HIS A 187 -7.44 16.73 -1.84
C HIS A 187 -6.79 17.73 -2.82
N ALA A 188 -6.91 17.48 -4.13
CA ALA A 188 -6.51 18.41 -5.19
C ALA A 188 -7.65 19.34 -5.66
N GLY A 189 -8.78 19.34 -4.95
CA GLY A 189 -9.99 20.09 -5.27
C GLY A 189 -10.70 19.59 -6.54
N ILE A 190 -10.49 18.34 -6.95
CA ILE A 190 -11.10 17.73 -8.13
C ILE A 190 -12.17 16.74 -7.67
N LYS A 191 -13.42 17.03 -8.01
CA LYS A 191 -14.55 16.18 -7.66
C LYS A 191 -14.73 15.09 -8.71
N LEU A 192 -14.61 13.83 -8.29
CA LEU A 192 -14.84 12.65 -9.14
C LEU A 192 -16.25 12.04 -8.92
N GLY A 193 -17.25 12.91 -8.71
CA GLY A 193 -18.60 12.55 -8.30
C GLY A 193 -18.80 12.52 -6.77
N PRO A 194 -19.98 12.09 -6.29
CA PRO A 194 -20.27 12.02 -4.86
C PRO A 194 -19.49 10.89 -4.17
N LEU A 195 -18.98 11.14 -2.96
CA LEU A 195 -18.20 10.17 -2.19
C LEU A 195 -18.97 8.89 -1.86
N ASP A 196 -20.26 9.00 -1.54
CA ASP A 196 -21.11 7.89 -1.11
C ASP A 196 -21.36 6.83 -2.20
N SER A 197 -21.18 7.21 -3.46
CA SER A 197 -21.52 6.42 -4.65
C SER A 197 -20.35 6.20 -5.61
N VAL A 198 -19.16 6.74 -5.31
CA VAL A 198 -17.99 6.55 -6.16
C VAL A 198 -17.59 5.08 -6.22
N THR A 199 -17.45 4.55 -7.42
CA THR A 199 -16.95 3.20 -7.72
C THR A 199 -15.99 3.23 -8.90
N THR A 200 -15.24 2.16 -9.13
CA THR A 200 -14.40 2.04 -10.34
C THR A 200 -15.22 2.23 -11.63
N TYR A 201 -16.48 1.81 -11.65
CA TYR A 201 -17.40 2.02 -12.78
C TYR A 201 -17.83 3.48 -12.97
N THR A 202 -17.94 4.27 -11.89
CA THR A 202 -18.16 5.72 -12.04
C THR A 202 -16.90 6.44 -12.49
N LEU A 203 -15.72 5.91 -12.14
CA LEU A 203 -14.42 6.48 -12.48
C LEU A 203 -13.98 6.16 -13.90
N VAL A 204 -14.44 5.04 -14.49
CA VAL A 204 -14.11 4.69 -15.89
C VAL A 204 -14.72 5.66 -16.91
N THR A 205 -15.59 6.58 -16.54
CA THR A 205 -16.14 7.60 -17.46
C THR A 205 -15.61 9.01 -17.19
N GLN A 206 -14.74 9.17 -16.20
CA GLN A 206 -14.20 10.49 -15.83
C GLN A 206 -13.09 10.93 -16.79
N GLY A 207 -12.99 12.24 -17.02
CA GLY A 207 -11.91 12.84 -17.81
C GLY A 207 -11.84 12.35 -19.26
N GLN A 208 -10.68 12.50 -19.87
CA GLN A 208 -10.43 12.11 -21.26
C GLN A 208 -9.93 10.66 -21.35
N ALA A 209 -10.45 9.91 -22.32
CA ALA A 209 -9.91 8.58 -22.66
C ALA A 209 -8.52 8.71 -23.30
N GLU A 210 -7.53 8.01 -22.77
CA GLU A 210 -6.18 8.00 -23.33
C GLU A 210 -5.69 6.58 -23.56
N PRO A 211 -4.96 6.31 -24.65
CA PRO A 211 -4.29 5.03 -24.83
C PRO A 211 -3.31 4.76 -23.68
N ILE A 212 -3.23 3.52 -23.22
CA ILE A 212 -2.27 3.12 -22.16
C ILE A 212 -0.80 3.39 -22.56
N SER A 213 -0.51 3.49 -23.86
CA SER A 213 0.81 3.87 -24.38
C SER A 213 1.14 5.36 -24.25
N LYS A 214 0.17 6.21 -23.91
CA LYS A 214 0.29 7.67 -23.78
C LYS A 214 0.05 8.16 -22.35
N LEU A 215 0.32 7.31 -21.36
CA LEU A 215 0.12 7.63 -19.95
C LEU A 215 0.95 8.83 -19.50
N HIS A 216 0.28 9.77 -18.86
CA HIS A 216 0.87 10.87 -18.10
C HIS A 216 0.64 10.67 -16.62
N ARG A 217 1.59 11.14 -15.81
CA ARG A 217 1.47 11.13 -14.36
C ARG A 217 0.15 11.78 -13.94
N GLY A 218 -0.59 11.12 -13.05
CA GLY A 218 -1.95 11.47 -12.66
C GLY A 218 -3.01 10.63 -13.35
N ASP A 219 -2.79 10.14 -14.58
CA ASP A 219 -3.81 9.36 -15.31
C ASP A 219 -4.29 8.16 -14.47
N LEU A 220 -5.60 7.90 -14.47
CA LEU A 220 -6.16 6.73 -13.82
C LEU A 220 -5.97 5.52 -14.73
N ILE A 221 -5.37 4.48 -14.18
CA ILE A 221 -5.18 3.20 -14.85
C ILE A 221 -6.19 2.21 -14.29
N LEU A 222 -6.91 1.54 -15.18
CA LEU A 222 -7.92 0.55 -14.81
C LEU A 222 -7.42 -0.86 -15.11
N PHE A 223 -7.90 -1.82 -14.32
CA PHE A 223 -7.55 -3.23 -14.48
C PHE A 223 -8.80 -4.11 -14.54
N SER A 224 -8.73 -5.14 -15.37
CA SER A 224 -9.74 -6.17 -15.56
C SER A 224 -9.11 -7.54 -15.35
N ASN A 225 -9.67 -8.30 -14.43
CA ASN A 225 -9.21 -9.63 -14.03
C ASN A 225 -10.34 -10.61 -14.37
N ARG A 226 -10.02 -11.64 -15.15
CA ARG A 226 -10.98 -12.66 -15.60
C ARG A 226 -11.79 -13.28 -14.46
N ARG A 227 -11.24 -13.36 -13.24
CA ARG A 227 -11.91 -13.91 -12.06
C ARG A 227 -12.84 -12.92 -11.35
N GLN A 228 -12.61 -11.61 -11.49
CA GLN A 228 -13.33 -10.55 -10.76
C GLN A 228 -14.15 -9.63 -11.68
N GLY A 229 -14.11 -9.85 -12.99
CA GLY A 229 -14.83 -9.07 -13.99
C GLY A 229 -14.04 -7.87 -14.52
N ALA A 230 -14.70 -7.07 -15.36
CA ALA A 230 -14.13 -5.86 -15.94
C ALA A 230 -14.01 -4.74 -14.90
N ASN A 231 -12.97 -3.89 -15.02
CA ASN A 231 -12.81 -2.68 -14.20
C ASN A 231 -12.90 -2.94 -12.69
N ASN A 232 -12.30 -4.02 -12.20
CA ASN A 232 -12.35 -4.38 -10.77
C ASN A 232 -11.31 -3.63 -9.92
N HIS A 233 -10.30 -2.99 -10.54
CA HIS A 233 -9.28 -2.23 -9.83
C HIS A 233 -8.89 -0.95 -10.56
N ILE A 234 -8.37 0.01 -9.80
CA ILE A 234 -7.95 1.32 -10.29
C ILE A 234 -6.73 1.83 -9.51
N GLY A 235 -5.88 2.59 -10.19
CA GLY A 235 -4.77 3.31 -9.57
C GLY A 235 -4.43 4.60 -10.30
N ILE A 236 -3.58 5.42 -9.70
CA ILE A 236 -3.09 6.70 -10.22
C ILE A 236 -1.69 6.48 -10.77
N TYR A 237 -1.47 6.74 -12.05
CA TYR A 237 -0.16 6.60 -12.67
C TYR A 237 0.84 7.59 -12.09
N LEU A 238 2.02 7.11 -11.72
CA LEU A 238 3.09 7.91 -11.14
C LEU A 238 4.17 8.28 -12.16
N GLY A 239 4.18 7.63 -13.33
CA GLY A 239 5.31 7.66 -14.26
C GLY A 239 6.20 6.42 -14.13
N ASN A 240 7.01 6.15 -15.15
CA ASN A 240 7.96 5.03 -15.18
C ASN A 240 7.30 3.66 -14.91
N GLN A 241 6.12 3.41 -15.46
CA GLN A 241 5.33 2.19 -15.23
C GLN A 241 4.85 1.99 -13.78
N LEU A 242 5.09 2.94 -12.87
CA LEU A 242 4.63 2.87 -11.48
C LEU A 242 3.23 3.47 -11.32
N PHE A 243 2.44 2.93 -10.42
CA PHE A 243 1.12 3.45 -10.09
C PHE A 243 0.80 3.27 -8.61
N LEU A 244 0.08 4.25 -8.06
CA LEU A 244 -0.37 4.31 -6.67
C LEU A 244 -1.81 3.79 -6.60
N HIS A 245 -2.10 2.91 -5.66
CA HIS A 245 -3.43 2.31 -5.49
C HIS A 245 -3.68 1.90 -4.04
N ASP A 246 -4.91 1.47 -3.72
CA ASP A 246 -5.23 0.81 -2.44
C ASP A 246 -5.82 -0.57 -2.74
N ILE A 247 -5.11 -1.63 -2.37
CA ILE A 247 -5.57 -3.01 -2.50
C ILE A 247 -5.04 -3.88 -1.37
N GLY A 248 -5.90 -4.74 -0.81
CA GLY A 248 -5.54 -5.58 0.33
C GLY A 248 -4.46 -6.63 0.02
N THR A 249 -4.22 -6.90 -1.27
CA THR A 249 -3.19 -7.83 -1.75
C THR A 249 -1.86 -7.14 -2.07
N ASP A 250 -1.72 -5.84 -1.84
CA ASP A 250 -0.43 -5.15 -1.89
C ASP A 250 0.45 -5.51 -0.68
N ASP A 251 1.77 -5.30 -0.75
CA ASP A 251 2.68 -5.50 0.41
C ASP A 251 2.19 -4.76 1.65
N THR A 252 1.70 -3.54 1.44
CA THR A 252 1.25 -2.68 2.54
C THR A 252 -0.03 -3.18 3.21
N GLY A 253 -0.76 -4.11 2.54
CA GLY A 253 -2.11 -4.51 2.90
C GLY A 253 -3.13 -3.37 2.74
N GLY A 254 -2.83 -2.39 1.89
CA GLY A 254 -3.54 -1.13 1.79
C GLY A 254 -3.01 -0.27 0.65
N VAL A 255 -2.81 1.01 0.96
CA VAL A 255 -2.22 1.95 0.00
C VAL A 255 -0.76 1.59 -0.26
N GLY A 256 -0.46 1.32 -1.52
CA GLY A 256 0.85 0.89 -1.99
C GLY A 256 1.16 1.39 -3.39
N ILE A 257 2.36 1.05 -3.86
CA ILE A 257 2.83 1.40 -5.20
C ILE A 257 3.26 0.11 -5.88
N SER A 258 2.62 -0.16 -7.01
CA SER A 258 2.87 -1.31 -7.87
C SER A 258 3.38 -0.86 -9.23
N SER A 259 3.70 -1.81 -10.11
CA SER A 259 4.25 -1.53 -11.43
C SER A 259 3.60 -2.34 -12.54
N LEU A 260 3.34 -1.68 -13.66
CA LEU A 260 2.87 -2.29 -14.90
C LEU A 260 3.91 -3.21 -15.55
N ARG A 261 5.14 -3.30 -15.02
CA ARG A 261 6.15 -4.28 -15.46
C ARG A 261 5.97 -5.64 -14.80
N GLU A 262 5.14 -5.74 -13.76
CA GLU A 262 4.81 -7.01 -13.11
C GLU A 262 3.78 -7.75 -13.96
N THR A 263 3.97 -9.06 -14.13
CA THR A 263 3.18 -9.89 -15.06
C THR A 263 1.67 -9.76 -14.81
N ASP A 264 1.23 -9.84 -13.55
CA ASP A 264 -0.20 -9.78 -13.21
C ASP A 264 -0.82 -8.43 -13.59
N TRP A 265 -0.14 -7.32 -13.26
CA TRP A 265 -0.61 -5.98 -13.61
C TRP A 265 -0.56 -5.72 -15.12
N HIS A 266 0.51 -6.17 -15.79
CA HIS A 266 0.66 -6.04 -17.23
C HIS A 266 -0.42 -6.80 -18.01
N GLN A 267 -0.82 -7.99 -17.54
CA GLN A 267 -1.83 -8.82 -18.21
C GLN A 267 -3.26 -8.34 -17.97
N THR A 268 -3.50 -7.59 -16.90
CA THR A 268 -4.83 -7.16 -16.49
C THR A 268 -5.11 -5.69 -16.76
N VAL A 269 -4.09 -4.88 -17.07
CA VAL A 269 -4.28 -3.45 -17.37
C VAL A 269 -5.12 -3.27 -18.63
N ASN A 270 -6.10 -2.37 -18.54
CA ASN A 270 -6.93 -2.02 -19.69
C ASN A 270 -6.11 -1.24 -20.73
N PRO A 271 -6.48 -1.34 -22.03
CA PRO A 271 -5.80 -0.59 -23.09
C PRO A 271 -6.06 0.93 -23.03
N THR A 272 -7.03 1.36 -22.22
CA THR A 272 -7.46 2.75 -22.07
C THR A 272 -7.33 3.19 -20.60
N ALA A 273 -6.74 4.36 -20.41
CA ALA A 273 -6.63 5.09 -19.15
C ALA A 273 -7.53 6.34 -19.16
N ARG A 274 -7.66 7.00 -18.00
CA ARG A 274 -8.44 8.25 -17.86
C ARG A 274 -7.58 9.41 -17.40
N ARG A 275 -7.46 10.43 -18.25
CA ARG A 275 -6.78 11.69 -17.92
C ARG A 275 -7.74 12.65 -17.25
N ILE A 276 -7.55 12.85 -15.96
CA ILE A 276 -8.45 13.67 -15.13
C ILE A 276 -8.13 15.15 -15.24
N VAL A 277 -6.84 15.51 -15.32
CA VAL A 277 -6.43 16.90 -15.43
C VAL A 277 -5.92 17.15 -16.84
N ILE A 278 -6.73 17.88 -17.61
CA ILE A 278 -6.40 18.31 -18.98
C ILE A 278 -5.63 19.63 -18.86
N HIS A 279 -4.58 19.79 -19.67
CA HIS A 279 -3.73 20.98 -19.72
C HIS A 279 -4.40 22.12 -20.48
#